data_AF-A0A0M9AP66-F1
#
_entry.id   AF-A0A0M9AP66-F1
#
_cell.length_a   1.000
_cell.length_b   1.000
_cell.length_c   1.000
_cell.angle_alpha   90.00
_cell.angle_beta   90.00
_cell.angle_gamma   90.00
#
_symmetry.space_group_name_H-M   'P 1'
#
loop_
_entity.id
_entity.type
_entity.pdbx_description
1 polymer ?
#
loop_
_entity_poly.entity_id
_entity_poly.type
_entity_poly.pdbx_seq_one_letter_code
_entity_poly.pdbx_strand_id
1 'polypeptide(L)'
;MRKSADWMTIADERILEFLRDNESGTPTTISRNEDVRFGRSHIHQRVKKLESHGLVRFLGNGVYVLTDEGKQYLDGQLDAAELEPDDDN
;
A
#
# COMPACT_ATOMS: atom_id res chain seq x y z
N MET A 1 3.28 14.96 -9.59
CA MET A 1 4.38 14.11 -9.08
C MET A 1 3.92 13.54 -7.75
N ARG A 2 4.13 12.24 -7.49
CA ARG A 2 3.77 11.63 -6.19
C ARG A 2 4.67 12.19 -5.10
N LYS A 3 4.11 12.37 -3.90
CA LYS A 3 4.77 12.98 -2.75
C LYS A 3 5.04 11.92 -1.69
N SER A 4 6.06 11.10 -1.96
CA SER A 4 6.44 9.97 -1.10
C SER A 4 7.07 10.45 0.21
N ALA A 5 6.81 9.72 1.30
CA ALA A 5 7.42 9.98 2.60
C ALA A 5 8.72 9.17 2.81
N ASP A 6 9.55 9.59 3.76
CA ASP A 6 10.80 8.92 4.11
C ASP A 6 10.62 7.46 4.58
N TRP A 7 9.44 7.12 5.12
CA TRP A 7 9.12 5.76 5.56
C TRP A 7 8.70 4.84 4.41
N MET A 8 8.43 5.39 3.22
CA MET A 8 8.03 4.64 2.05
C MET A 8 9.23 4.05 1.30
N THR A 9 8.94 2.99 0.55
CA THR A 9 9.87 2.25 -0.29
C THR A 9 9.24 2.04 -1.66
N ILE A 10 10.02 1.66 -2.66
CA ILE A 10 9.48 1.32 -3.98
C ILE A 10 8.46 0.17 -3.92
N ALA A 11 8.54 -0.72 -2.92
CA ALA A 11 7.57 -1.80 -2.75
C ALA A 11 6.17 -1.25 -2.45
N ASP A 12 6.07 -0.16 -1.70
CA ASP A 12 4.80 0.48 -1.36
C ASP A 12 4.11 1.04 -2.60
N GLU A 13 4.87 1.71 -3.47
CA GLU A 13 4.38 2.17 -4.77
C GLU A 13 3.77 1.01 -5.56
N ARG A 14 4.51 -0.10 -5.69
CA ARG A 14 4.06 -1.26 -6.47
C ARG A 14 2.83 -1.91 -5.85
N ILE A 15 2.72 -1.95 -4.53
CA ILE A 15 1.54 -2.46 -3.81
C ILE A 15 0.32 -1.59 -4.12
N LEU A 16 0.45 -0.26 -3.98
CA LEU A 16 -0.66 0.66 -4.20
C LEU A 16 -1.13 0.64 -5.66
N GLU A 17 -0.20 0.61 -6.61
CA GLU A 17 -0.51 0.44 -8.04
C GLU A 17 -1.22 -0.89 -8.33
N PHE A 18 -0.71 -2.00 -7.77
CA PHE A 18 -1.35 -3.30 -7.91
C PHE A 18 -2.81 -3.25 -7.42
N LEU A 19 -3.05 -2.66 -6.25
CA LEU A 19 -4.40 -2.56 -5.66
C LEU A 19 -5.31 -1.62 -6.44
N ARG A 20 -4.76 -0.58 -7.08
CA ARG A 20 -5.51 0.29 -8.01
C ARG A 20 -6.01 -0.49 -9.22
N ASP A 21 -5.16 -1.34 -9.79
CA ASP A 21 -5.45 -2.05 -11.05
C ASP A 21 -6.27 -3.32 -10.85
N ASN A 22 -6.20 -3.95 -9.66
CA ASN A 22 -6.81 -5.25 -9.37
C ASN A 22 -7.94 -5.19 -8.33
N GLU A 23 -8.32 -3.99 -7.86
CA GLU A 23 -9.33 -3.70 -6.82
C GLU A 23 -9.01 -4.22 -5.40
N SER A 24 -8.37 -5.39 -5.30
CA SER A 24 -7.98 -6.02 -4.04
C SER A 24 -6.76 -6.94 -4.22
N GLY A 25 -6.11 -7.29 -3.10
CA GLY A 25 -4.97 -8.18 -3.13
C GLY A 25 -4.62 -8.77 -1.77
N THR A 26 -3.99 -9.93 -1.79
CA THR A 26 -3.32 -10.52 -0.63
C THR A 26 -1.81 -10.42 -0.80
N PRO A 27 -1.00 -10.49 0.28
CA PRO A 27 0.45 -10.52 0.15
C PRO A 27 0.96 -11.59 -0.83
N THR A 28 0.26 -12.72 -0.91
CA THR A 28 0.58 -13.80 -1.85
C THR A 28 0.29 -13.40 -3.29
N THR A 29 -0.89 -12.86 -3.59
CA THR A 29 -1.25 -12.47 -4.97
C THR A 29 -0.41 -11.28 -5.44
N ILE A 30 -0.16 -10.30 -4.57
CA ILE A 30 0.69 -9.14 -4.85
C ILE A 30 2.12 -9.60 -5.19
N SER A 31 2.71 -10.50 -4.40
CA SER A 31 4.08 -11.00 -4.64
C SER A 31 4.28 -11.82 -5.92
N ARG A 32 3.18 -12.22 -6.59
CA ARG A 32 3.21 -12.96 -7.85
C ARG A 32 3.10 -12.05 -9.08
N ASN A 33 2.78 -10.78 -8.89
CA ASN A 33 2.74 -9.81 -9.97
C ASN A 33 4.18 -9.52 -10.46
N GLU A 34 4.36 -9.44 -11.77
CA GLU A 34 5.67 -9.28 -12.41
C GLU A 34 6.36 -7.94 -12.13
N ASP A 35 5.56 -6.90 -11.87
CA ASP A 35 6.01 -5.56 -11.51
C ASP A 35 6.36 -5.45 -10.01
N VAL A 36 5.90 -6.41 -9.20
CA VAL A 36 6.17 -6.50 -7.77
C VAL A 36 7.30 -7.50 -7.52
N ARG A 37 8.54 -7.03 -7.65
CA ARG A 37 9.75 -7.87 -7.45
C ARG A 37 10.15 -8.03 -5.98
N PHE A 38 9.18 -8.29 -5.10
CA PHE A 38 9.38 -8.48 -3.66
C PHE A 38 8.71 -9.75 -3.16
N GLY A 39 9.39 -10.45 -2.25
CA GLY A 39 8.84 -11.66 -1.63
C GLY A 39 7.64 -11.37 -0.73
N ARG A 40 6.73 -12.36 -0.62
CA ARG A 40 5.49 -12.30 0.19
C ARG A 40 5.70 -11.73 1.59
N SER A 41 6.75 -12.14 2.31
CA SER A 41 6.99 -11.70 3.69
C SER A 41 7.27 -10.19 3.77
N HIS A 42 8.01 -9.64 2.82
CA HIS A 42 8.28 -8.21 2.74
C HIS A 42 6.99 -7.45 2.39
N ILE A 43 6.24 -7.94 1.40
CA ILE A 43 4.93 -7.37 1.06
C ILE A 43 3.99 -7.34 2.26
N HIS A 44 3.95 -8.41 3.06
CA HIS A 44 3.14 -8.48 4.28
C HIS A 44 3.50 -7.38 5.29
N GLN A 45 4.79 -7.10 5.48
CA GLN A 45 5.23 -6.00 6.36
C GLN A 45 4.83 -4.63 5.79
N ARG A 46 4.95 -4.46 4.46
CA ARG A 46 4.63 -3.20 3.79
C ARG A 46 3.14 -2.90 3.74
N VAL A 47 2.27 -3.87 3.45
CA VAL A 47 0.80 -3.64 3.47
C VAL A 47 0.30 -3.26 4.86
N LYS A 48 0.89 -3.80 5.93
CA LYS A 48 0.59 -3.37 7.30
C LYS A 48 1.03 -1.94 7.58
N LYS A 49 2.20 -1.54 7.07
CA LYS A 49 2.69 -0.16 7.22
C LYS A 49 1.82 0.83 6.42
N LEU A 50 1.39 0.45 5.22
CA LEU A 50 0.46 1.24 4.42
C LEU A 50 -0.91 1.35 5.09
N GLU A 51 -1.39 0.26 5.70
CA GLU A 51 -2.63 0.21 6.45
C GLU A 51 -2.58 1.15 7.65
N SER A 52 -1.48 1.16 8.40
CA SER A 52 -1.32 2.07 9.53
C SER A 52 -1.34 3.54 9.12
N HIS A 53 -1.03 3.88 7.87
CA HIS A 53 -1.13 5.26 7.35
C HIS A 53 -2.42 5.50 6.55
N GLY A 54 -3.39 4.58 6.62
CA GLY A 54 -4.68 4.74 5.96
C GLY A 54 -4.64 4.69 4.43
N LEU A 55 -3.53 4.28 3.80
CA LEU A 55 -3.41 4.20 2.34
C LEU A 55 -4.03 2.92 1.75
N VAL A 56 -4.17 1.90 2.59
CA VAL A 56 -4.88 0.65 2.27
C VAL A 56 -5.75 0.25 3.45
N ARG A 57 -6.77 -0.58 3.20
CA ARG A 57 -7.67 -1.09 4.24
C ARG A 57 -7.68 -2.61 4.21
N PHE A 58 -7.57 -3.22 5.39
CA PHE A 58 -7.72 -4.66 5.56
C PHE A 58 -9.20 -5.07 5.62
N LEU A 59 -9.58 -6.07 4.82
CA LEU A 59 -10.95 -6.62 4.77
C LEU A 59 -11.07 -7.99 5.44
N GLY A 60 -10.00 -8.51 6.06
CA GLY A 60 -9.94 -9.87 6.61
C GLY A 60 -9.29 -10.88 5.66
N ASN A 61 -8.90 -12.05 6.19
CA ASN A 61 -8.31 -13.16 5.43
C ASN A 61 -7.09 -12.80 4.55
N GLY A 62 -6.32 -11.79 4.96
CA GLY A 62 -5.15 -11.32 4.21
C GLY A 62 -5.50 -10.39 3.04
N VAL A 63 -6.77 -10.01 2.86
CA VAL A 63 -7.23 -9.17 1.74
C VAL A 63 -7.10 -7.69 2.11
N TYR A 64 -6.45 -6.94 1.24
CA TYR A 64 -6.28 -5.49 1.30
C TYR A 64 -6.91 -4.84 0.07
N VAL A 65 -7.42 -3.62 0.25
CA VAL A 65 -7.94 -2.76 -0.82
C VAL A 65 -7.37 -1.36 -0.70
N LEU A 66 -7.32 -0.63 -1.82
CA LEU A 66 -6.90 0.77 -1.85
C LEU A 66 -7.97 1.66 -1.20
N THR A 67 -7.56 2.62 -0.37
CA THR A 67 -8.46 3.67 0.19
C THR A 67 -8.55 4.86 -0.75
N ASP A 68 -9.34 5.87 -0.39
CA ASP A 68 -9.41 7.10 -1.17
C ASP A 68 -8.14 7.95 -1.00
N GLU A 69 -7.54 7.95 0.19
CA GLU A 69 -6.23 8.53 0.48
C GLU A 69 -5.13 7.85 -0.37
N GLY A 70 -5.18 6.51 -0.49
CA GLY A 70 -4.31 5.75 -1.38
C GLY A 70 -4.41 6.17 -2.85
N LYS A 71 -5.64 6.43 -3.33
CA LYS A 71 -5.85 6.95 -4.69
C LYS A 71 -5.31 8.36 -4.85
N GLN A 72 -5.63 9.26 -3.91
CA GLN A 72 -5.12 10.64 -3.91
C GLN A 72 -3.60 10.68 -3.89
N TYR A 73 -2.95 9.80 -3.13
CA TYR A 73 -1.51 9.64 -3.13
C TYR A 73 -0.98 9.27 -4.52
N LEU A 74 -1.55 8.23 -5.15
CA LEU A 74 -1.13 7.79 -6.49
C LEU A 74 -1.34 8.86 -7.56
N ASP A 75 -2.36 9.70 -7.41
CA ASP A 75 -2.68 10.83 -8.28
C ASP A 75 -1.84 12.09 -7.95
N GLY A 76 -1.01 12.05 -6.90
CA GLY A 76 -0.15 13.16 -6.47
C GLY A 76 -0.90 14.30 -5.77
N GLN A 77 -2.11 14.03 -5.28
CA GLN A 77 -2.98 14.97 -4.57
C GLN A 77 -2.76 14.96 -3.06
N LEU A 78 -2.16 13.90 -2.51
CA LEU A 78 -1.85 13.73 -1.10
C LEU A 78 -0.34 13.64 -0.87
N ASP A 79 0.15 14.28 0.19
CA ASP A 79 1.53 14.14 0.68
C ASP A 79 1.60 13.06 1.75
N ALA A 80 2.30 11.96 1.47
CA ALA A 80 2.39 10.86 2.42
C ALA A 80 3.21 11.22 3.67
N ALA A 81 4.02 12.29 3.61
CA ALA A 81 4.79 12.76 4.76
C ALA A 81 3.92 13.44 5.82
N GLU A 82 2.71 13.86 5.46
CA GLU A 82 1.72 14.44 6.38
C GLU A 82 0.86 13.37 7.08
N LEU A 83 0.96 12.11 6.68
CA LEU A 83 0.24 11.00 7.30
C LEU A 83 0.94 10.54 8.56
N GLU A 84 0.21 10.54 9.67
CA GLU A 84 0.63 9.91 10.91
C GLU A 84 0.14 8.46 10.96
N PRO A 85 0.95 7.51 11.46
CA PRO A 85 0.48 6.15 11.65
C PRO A 85 -0.57 6.10 12.76
N ASP A 86 -1.69 5.41 12.51
CA ASP A 86 -2.59 4.98 13.57
C ASP A 86 -1.88 3.94 14.45
N ASP A 87 -1.68 4.27 15.72
CA ASP A 87 -1.03 3.41 16.72
C ASP A 87 -1.93 2.26 17.22
N ASP A 88 -3.17 2.16 16.72
CA ASP A 88 -4.24 1.31 17.27
C ASP A 88 -4.47 -0.04 16.54
N ASN A 89 -3.58 -0.51 15.65
CA ASN A 89 -3.82 -1.71 14.81
C ASN A 89 -2.89 -2.92 15.06
#